data_AF-A0ABD2VZK7-F1
#
_entry.id   AF-A0ABD2VZK7-F1
#
_cell.length_a   1.000
_cell.length_b   1.000
_cell.length_c   1.000
_cell.angle_alpha   90.00
_cell.angle_beta   90.00
_cell.angle_gamma   90.00
#
_symmetry.space_group_name_H-M   'P 1'
#
loop_
_entity.id
_entity.type
_entity.pdbx_description
1 polymer ?
#
loop_
_entity_poly.entity_id
_entity_poly.type
_entity_poly.pdbx_seq_one_letter_code
_entity_poly.pdbx_strand_id
1 'polypeptide(L)'
;MCKTRDKRIVEKQDRLVAMIASLSKALSHLLSKDMENKEVIEIIKAVSDATRLAINNLREETAIRRSLILSHINVTWKDTLLTTEADEFLFGKDLAEVLKRAKSVSQEFKSLSKKSSENSSKNFRTPFRPSNKPQAETFLGQTHQLSSKSRRAFKTRSPKRASYSSSSRNQPRYPRKH
;
A
#
# COMPACT_ATOMS: atom_id res chain seq x y z
N MET A 1 16.50 1.94 0.00
CA MET A 1 15.55 3.04 0.28
C MET A 1 14.61 2.74 1.46
N CYS A 2 13.97 1.56 1.49
CA CYS A 2 13.05 1.15 2.59
C CYS A 2 13.74 1.10 3.97
N LYS A 3 14.95 0.52 4.08
CA LYS A 3 15.70 0.40 5.35
C LYS A 3 15.99 1.74 6.05
N THR A 4 16.40 2.77 5.30
CA THR A 4 16.69 4.10 5.86
C THR A 4 15.43 4.81 6.35
N ARG A 5 14.29 4.61 5.65
CA ARG A 5 13.00 5.15 6.09
C ARG A 5 12.50 4.44 7.34
N ASP A 6 12.56 3.10 7.37
CA ASP A 6 12.19 2.30 8.53
C ASP A 6 13.01 2.70 9.76
N LYS A 7 14.33 2.86 9.60
CA LYS A 7 15.21 3.31 10.68
C LYS A 7 14.77 4.65 11.28
N ARG A 8 14.40 5.64 10.45
CA ARG A 8 13.91 6.93 10.93
C ARG A 8 12.58 6.83 11.67
N ILE A 9 11.70 5.93 11.23
CA ILE A 9 10.43 5.66 11.92
C ILE A 9 10.74 5.09 13.31
N VAL A 10 11.61 4.07 13.39
CA VAL A 10 12.02 3.47 14.67
C VAL A 10 12.65 4.50 15.61
N GLU A 11 13.60 5.31 15.12
CA GLU A 11 14.23 6.38 15.91
C GLU A 11 13.19 7.39 16.45
N LYS A 12 12.11 7.64 15.69
CA LYS A 12 11.01 8.52 16.14
C LYS A 12 10.13 7.81 17.18
N GLN A 13 9.82 6.53 16.99
CA GLN A 13 9.08 5.71 17.96
C GLN A 13 9.82 5.66 19.30
N ASP A 14 11.14 5.48 19.30
CA ASP A 14 11.97 5.46 20.52
C ASP A 14 11.86 6.76 21.31
N ARG A 15 11.90 7.91 20.61
CA ARG A 15 11.72 9.23 21.24
C ARG A 15 10.32 9.41 21.82
N LEU A 16 9.28 8.92 21.13
CA LEU A 16 7.90 8.97 21.62
C LEU A 16 7.72 8.09 22.86
N VAL A 17 8.32 6.89 22.88
CA VAL A 17 8.28 6.01 24.05
C VAL A 17 8.99 6.65 25.25
N ALA A 18 10.18 7.24 25.04
CA ALA A 18 10.88 7.96 26.08
C ALA A 18 10.08 9.16 26.63
N MET A 19 9.39 9.89 25.74
CA MET A 19 8.48 10.98 26.13
C MET A 19 7.32 10.46 26.97
N ILE A 20 6.64 9.40 26.54
CA ILE A 20 5.53 8.77 27.28
C ILE A 20 6.02 8.34 28.67
N ALA A 21 7.16 7.65 28.77
CA ALA A 21 7.73 7.23 30.04
C ALA A 21 8.01 8.41 30.98
N SER A 22 8.55 9.51 30.46
CA SER A 22 8.79 10.74 31.22
C SER A 22 7.47 11.37 31.70
N LEU A 23 6.44 11.43 30.85
CA LEU A 23 5.12 11.95 31.22
C LEU A 23 4.44 11.06 32.26
N SER A 24 4.52 9.73 32.11
CA SER A 24 4.00 8.78 33.09
C SER A 24 4.67 8.95 34.44
N LYS A 25 6.00 9.15 34.48
CA LYS A 25 6.72 9.45 35.71
C LYS A 25 6.26 10.76 36.35
N ALA A 26 6.08 11.81 35.55
CA ALA A 26 5.53 13.08 36.03
C ALA A 26 4.12 12.91 36.60
N LEU A 27 3.26 12.14 35.91
CA LEU A 27 1.92 11.82 36.37
C LEU A 27 1.95 11.08 37.71
N SER A 28 2.81 10.07 37.87
CA SER A 28 2.99 9.35 39.15
C SER A 28 3.41 10.28 40.29
N HIS A 29 4.31 11.23 40.02
CA HIS A 29 4.70 12.24 41.01
C HIS A 29 3.56 13.19 41.37
N LEU A 30 2.72 13.59 40.41
CA LEU A 30 1.56 14.46 40.66
C LEU A 30 0.47 13.74 41.45
N LEU A 31 0.21 12.47 41.16
CA LEU A 31 -0.76 11.64 41.88
C LEU A 31 -0.34 11.34 43.33
N SER A 32 0.94 11.52 43.65
CA SER A 32 1.45 11.39 45.02
C SER A 32 1.29 12.67 45.85
N LYS A 33 0.81 13.77 45.24
CA LYS A 33 0.53 15.04 45.93
C LYS A 33 -0.93 15.10 46.40
N ASP A 34 -1.25 16.15 47.14
CA ASP A 34 -2.60 16.43 47.59
C ASP A 34 -3.57 16.59 46.41
N MET A 35 -4.50 15.64 46.30
CA MET A 35 -5.48 15.56 45.22
C MET A 35 -6.69 16.47 45.45
N GLU A 36 -6.75 17.19 46.58
CA GLU A 36 -7.77 18.23 46.83
C GLU A 36 -7.38 19.57 46.20
N ASN A 37 -6.11 19.74 45.80
CA ASN A 37 -5.65 20.94 45.13
C ASN A 37 -6.12 20.96 43.66
N LYS A 38 -7.01 21.91 43.34
CA LYS A 38 -7.56 22.13 41.99
C LYS A 38 -6.47 22.36 40.93
N GLU A 39 -5.38 23.03 41.27
CA GLU A 39 -4.26 23.25 40.33
C GLU A 39 -3.58 21.93 39.97
N VAL A 40 -3.37 21.04 40.95
CA VAL A 40 -2.78 19.71 40.72
C VAL A 40 -3.67 18.87 39.80
N ILE A 41 -5.00 18.93 40.00
CA ILE A 41 -5.97 18.24 39.13
C ILE A 41 -5.87 18.75 37.67
N GLU A 42 -5.81 20.06 37.46
CA GLU A 42 -5.70 20.63 36.11
C GLU A 42 -4.38 20.24 35.43
N ILE A 43 -3.26 20.21 36.17
CA ILE A 43 -1.98 19.73 35.64
C ILE A 43 -2.06 18.25 35.27
N ILE A 44 -2.69 17.41 36.11
CA ILE A 44 -2.89 15.98 35.80
C ILE A 44 -3.69 15.79 34.51
N LYS A 45 -4.75 16.57 34.31
CA LYS A 45 -5.53 16.54 33.05
C LYS A 45 -4.65 16.91 31.85
N ALA A 46 -3.91 18.01 31.93
CA ALA A 46 -3.02 18.45 30.86
C ALA A 46 -1.93 17.42 30.52
N VAL A 47 -1.31 16.80 31.53
CA VAL A 47 -0.31 15.73 31.33
C VAL A 47 -0.96 14.48 30.72
N SER A 48 -2.17 14.14 31.15
CA SER A 48 -2.92 13.00 30.60
C SER A 48 -3.25 13.21 29.11
N ASP A 49 -3.69 14.41 28.74
CA ASP A 49 -3.99 14.76 27.35
C ASP A 49 -2.72 14.76 26.49
N ALA A 50 -1.61 15.30 26.99
CA ALA A 50 -0.31 15.22 26.31
C ALA A 50 0.15 13.77 26.12
N THR A 51 -0.06 12.91 27.13
CA THR A 51 0.28 11.48 27.05
C THR A 51 -0.57 10.77 25.99
N ARG A 52 -1.88 11.05 25.92
CA ARG A 52 -2.78 10.52 24.89
C ARG A 52 -2.35 10.95 23.48
N LEU A 53 -1.96 12.21 23.31
CA LEU A 53 -1.43 12.71 22.03
C LEU A 53 -0.13 11.99 21.63
N ALA A 54 0.79 11.77 22.56
CA ALA A 54 2.03 11.04 22.29
C ALA A 54 1.77 9.58 21.90
N ILE A 55 0.84 8.90 22.58
CA ILE A 55 0.40 7.53 22.26
C ILE A 55 -0.23 7.47 20.86
N ASN A 56 -1.07 8.44 20.49
CA ASN A 56 -1.67 8.50 19.16
C ASN A 56 -0.60 8.62 18.07
N ASN A 57 0.41 9.49 18.28
CA ASN A 57 1.55 9.61 17.37
C ASN A 57 2.35 8.31 17.26
N LEU A 58 2.58 7.61 18.38
CA LEU A 58 3.27 6.33 18.37
C LEU A 58 2.52 5.27 17.56
N ARG A 59 1.19 5.23 17.72
CA ARG A 59 0.30 4.35 16.95
C ARG A 59 0.33 4.66 15.45
N GLU A 60 0.33 5.94 15.07
CA GLU A 60 0.46 6.35 13.67
C GLU A 60 1.80 5.91 13.06
N GLU A 61 2.91 6.10 13.78
CA GLU A 61 4.22 5.62 13.31
C GLU A 61 4.25 4.10 13.13
N THR A 62 3.62 3.34 14.04
CA THR A 62 3.46 1.88 13.89
C THR A 62 2.67 1.52 12.64
N ALA A 63 1.58 2.24 12.34
CA ALA A 63 0.79 2.04 11.14
C ALA A 63 1.57 2.38 9.86
N ILE A 64 2.32 3.48 9.87
CA ILE A 64 3.21 3.87 8.76
C ILE A 64 4.26 2.80 8.52
N ARG A 65 4.87 2.27 9.59
CA ARG A 65 5.87 1.20 9.51
C ARG A 65 5.29 -0.08 8.90
N ARG A 66 4.12 -0.51 9.37
CA ARG A 66 3.38 -1.65 8.82
C ARG A 66 3.09 -1.46 7.34
N SER A 67 2.55 -0.31 6.95
CA SER A 67 2.28 0.03 5.54
C SER A 67 3.54 0.02 4.68
N LEU A 68 4.64 0.60 5.18
CA LEU A 68 5.93 0.60 4.50
C LEU A 68 6.41 -0.83 4.22
N ILE A 69 6.34 -1.72 5.20
CA ILE A 69 6.75 -3.12 5.02
C ILE A 69 5.80 -3.86 4.08
N LEU A 70 4.49 -3.72 4.26
CA LEU A 70 3.47 -4.36 3.41
C LEU A 70 3.57 -3.96 1.95
N SER A 71 4.01 -2.72 1.65
CA SER A 71 4.23 -2.29 0.26
C SER A 71 5.30 -3.12 -0.47
N HIS A 72 6.21 -3.76 0.26
CA HIS A 72 7.32 -4.57 -0.28
C HIS A 72 7.12 -6.09 -0.15
N ILE A 73 5.98 -6.55 0.37
CA ILE A 73 5.65 -7.99 0.51
C ILE A 73 4.80 -8.45 -0.69
N ASN A 74 4.83 -9.75 -1.02
CA ASN A 74 3.96 -10.34 -2.04
C ASN A 74 2.47 -10.14 -1.72
N VAL A 75 1.67 -9.80 -2.72
CA VAL A 75 0.22 -9.49 -2.58
C VAL A 75 -0.54 -10.58 -1.82
N THR A 76 -0.17 -11.86 -2.03
CA THR A 76 -0.78 -13.02 -1.37
C THR A 76 -0.78 -12.96 0.16
N TRP A 77 0.24 -12.32 0.75
CA TRP A 77 0.38 -12.21 2.20
C TRP A 77 -0.07 -10.86 2.74
N LYS A 78 -0.29 -9.87 1.87
CA LYS A 78 -0.66 -8.52 2.31
C LYS A 78 -1.97 -8.52 3.06
N ASP A 79 -2.99 -9.19 2.52
CA ASP A 79 -4.32 -9.23 3.13
C ASP A 79 -4.30 -9.93 4.49
N THR A 80 -3.56 -11.04 4.59
CA THR A 80 -3.37 -11.77 5.85
C THR A 80 -2.59 -10.95 6.88
N LEU A 81 -1.59 -10.18 6.46
CA LEU A 81 -0.79 -9.36 7.36
C LEU A 81 -1.53 -8.09 7.79
N LEU A 82 -2.41 -7.55 6.95
CA LEU A 82 -3.26 -6.39 7.28
C LEU A 82 -4.21 -6.69 8.44
N THR A 83 -4.72 -7.92 8.54
CA THR A 83 -5.64 -8.34 9.61
C THR A 83 -4.94 -8.62 10.94
N THR A 84 -3.60 -8.71 10.97
CA THR A 84 -2.88 -8.89 12.23
C THR A 84 -2.90 -7.63 13.08
N GLU A 85 -3.02 -7.78 14.39
CA GLU A 85 -2.81 -6.69 15.33
C GLU A 85 -1.33 -6.49 15.63
N ALA A 86 -0.93 -5.25 15.87
CA ALA A 86 0.42 -4.93 16.33
C ALA A 86 0.48 -5.08 17.85
N ASP A 87 1.47 -5.81 18.34
CA ASP A 87 1.76 -5.99 19.76
C ASP A 87 3.27 -5.73 19.96
N GLU A 88 3.92 -6.39 20.91
CA GLU A 88 5.38 -6.46 21.07
C GLU A 88 6.11 -6.70 19.73
N PHE A 89 5.49 -7.48 18.84
CA PHE A 89 5.93 -7.63 17.45
C PHE A 89 5.03 -6.82 16.51
N LEU A 90 5.64 -6.23 15.48
CA LEU A 90 4.98 -5.34 14.53
C LEU A 90 3.75 -5.94 13.81
N PHE A 91 3.72 -7.27 13.67
CA PHE A 91 2.61 -8.05 13.09
C PHE A 91 2.06 -9.11 14.06
N GLY A 92 2.30 -8.93 15.36
CA GLY A 92 1.81 -9.81 16.42
C GLY A 92 2.67 -11.06 16.63
N LYS A 93 2.53 -11.65 17.83
CA LYS A 93 3.21 -12.88 18.27
C LYS A 93 2.76 -14.11 17.47
N ASP A 94 1.47 -14.14 17.12
CA ASP A 94 0.84 -15.26 16.43
C ASP A 94 1.02 -15.24 14.92
N LEU A 95 1.91 -14.40 14.39
CA LEU A 95 2.13 -14.28 12.95
C LEU A 95 2.42 -15.64 12.30
N ALA A 96 3.22 -16.50 12.95
CA ALA A 96 3.54 -17.82 12.42
C ALA A 96 2.29 -18.70 12.27
N GLU A 97 1.40 -18.68 13.26
CA GLU A 97 0.14 -19.42 13.25
C GLU A 97 -0.84 -18.87 12.22
N VAL A 98 -0.93 -17.54 12.11
CA VAL A 98 -1.73 -16.85 11.09
C VAL A 98 -1.26 -17.23 9.68
N LEU A 99 0.06 -17.27 9.44
CA LEU A 99 0.62 -17.68 8.15
C LEU A 99 0.35 -19.16 7.85
N LYS A 100 0.47 -20.06 8.83
CA LYS A 100 0.13 -21.49 8.65
C LYS A 100 -1.34 -21.66 8.26
N ARG A 101 -2.26 -21.01 8.99
CA ARG A 101 -3.69 -21.04 8.70
C ARG A 101 -3.98 -20.53 7.29
N ALA A 102 -3.39 -19.41 6.89
CA ALA A 102 -3.55 -18.86 5.54
C ALA A 102 -3.02 -19.80 4.43
N LYS A 103 -1.95 -20.56 4.69
CA LYS A 103 -1.49 -21.62 3.76
C LYS A 103 -2.49 -22.75 3.64
N SER A 104 -2.97 -23.28 4.76
CA SER A 104 -3.94 -24.38 4.77
C SER A 104 -5.21 -23.99 4.01
N VAL A 105 -5.75 -22.80 4.30
CA VAL A 105 -6.91 -22.25 3.59
C VAL A 105 -6.64 -22.09 2.10
N SER A 106 -5.49 -21.53 1.71
CA SER A 106 -5.11 -21.38 0.29
C SER A 106 -4.95 -22.72 -0.42
N GLN A 107 -4.47 -23.76 0.28
CA GLN A 107 -4.31 -25.11 -0.24
C GLN A 107 -5.67 -25.80 -0.40
N GLU A 108 -6.58 -25.63 0.55
CA GLU A 108 -7.96 -26.10 0.49
C GLU A 108 -8.70 -25.47 -0.71
N PHE A 109 -8.64 -24.15 -0.90
CA PHE A 109 -9.23 -23.48 -2.07
C PHE A 109 -8.62 -23.95 -3.41
N LYS A 110 -7.30 -24.20 -3.46
CA LYS A 110 -6.66 -24.79 -4.65
C LYS A 110 -7.12 -26.22 -4.94
N SER A 111 -7.48 -26.96 -3.90
CA SER A 111 -8.04 -28.30 -4.05
C SER A 111 -9.50 -28.25 -4.54
N LEU A 112 -10.29 -27.27 -4.07
CA LEU A 112 -11.64 -27.00 -4.58
C LEU A 112 -11.66 -26.49 -6.03
N SER A 113 -10.66 -25.71 -6.45
CA SER A 113 -10.58 -25.22 -7.83
C SER A 113 -10.16 -26.29 -8.85
N LYS A 114 -9.77 -27.49 -8.39
CA LYS A 114 -9.47 -28.64 -9.27
C LYS A 114 -10.70 -29.55 -9.40
N LYS A 115 -11.65 -29.13 -10.24
CA LYS A 115 -12.58 -29.91 -11.11
C LYS A 115 -13.67 -28.95 -11.60
N SER A 116 -13.89 -28.73 -12.90
CA SER A 116 -14.17 -29.73 -13.93
C SER A 116 -13.41 -29.48 -15.25
N SER A 117 -12.45 -30.35 -15.56
CA SER A 117 -12.15 -30.69 -16.96
C SER A 117 -12.47 -32.16 -17.14
N GLU A 118 -13.76 -32.48 -17.09
CA GLU A 118 -14.22 -33.77 -17.59
C GLU A 118 -14.35 -33.62 -19.11
N ASN A 119 -13.22 -33.80 -19.79
CA ASN A 119 -13.20 -34.01 -21.23
C ASN A 119 -13.90 -35.34 -21.53
N SER A 120 -15.22 -35.32 -21.67
CA SER A 120 -15.99 -36.34 -22.37
C SER A 120 -16.69 -35.69 -23.55
N SER A 121 -15.93 -35.21 -24.54
CA SER A 121 -16.48 -34.97 -25.88
C SER A 121 -16.56 -36.31 -26.62
N LYS A 122 -17.64 -37.06 -26.38
CA LYS A 122 -18.03 -38.15 -27.28
C LYS A 122 -18.67 -37.54 -28.51
N ASN A 123 -18.04 -37.75 -29.66
CA ASN A 123 -18.59 -37.63 -31.01
C ASN A 123 -19.14 -36.26 -31.46
N PHE A 124 -18.29 -35.47 -32.13
CA PHE A 124 -18.76 -34.59 -33.21
C PHE A 124 -18.16 -35.09 -34.52
N ARG A 125 -18.90 -35.97 -35.20
CA ARG A 125 -18.58 -36.39 -36.57
C ARG A 125 -18.89 -35.23 -37.50
N THR A 126 -17.87 -34.47 -37.89
CA THR A 126 -17.97 -33.56 -39.05
C THR A 126 -17.88 -34.38 -40.34
N PRO A 127 -18.83 -34.28 -41.28
CA PRO A 127 -18.66 -34.88 -42.58
C PRO A 127 -17.68 -34.03 -43.41
N PHE A 128 -16.71 -34.70 -44.02
CA PHE A 128 -15.83 -34.16 -45.05
C PHE A 128 -16.69 -33.65 -46.23
N ARG A 129 -16.58 -32.36 -46.57
CA ARG A 129 -17.08 -31.84 -47.86
C ARG A 129 -15.95 -31.90 -48.89
N PRO A 130 -16.09 -32.63 -50.01
CA PRO A 130 -15.16 -32.50 -51.13
C PRO A 130 -15.38 -31.15 -51.83
N SER A 131 -14.29 -30.39 -52.00
CA SER A 131 -14.26 -29.17 -52.80
C SER A 131 -14.20 -29.57 -54.28
N ASN A 132 -15.35 -29.55 -54.95
CA ASN A 132 -15.39 -29.56 -56.41
C ASN A 132 -14.98 -28.18 -56.93
N LYS A 133 -13.81 -28.11 -57.57
CA LYS A 133 -13.47 -27.03 -58.50
C LYS A 133 -13.79 -27.50 -59.91
N PRO A 134 -14.59 -26.76 -60.70
CA PRO A 134 -14.46 -26.80 -62.15
C PRO A 134 -13.52 -25.68 -62.61
N GLN A 135 -12.54 -26.05 -63.43
CA GLN A 135 -11.87 -25.15 -64.37
C GLN A 135 -12.88 -24.68 -65.42
N ALA A 136 -12.85 -23.38 -65.74
CA ALA A 136 -13.19 -22.89 -67.06
C ALA A 136 -12.41 -21.60 -67.34
N GLU A 137 -11.84 -21.56 -68.53
CA GLU A 137 -10.93 -20.54 -69.04
C GLU A 137 -11.66 -19.29 -69.57
N THR A 138 -10.81 -18.31 -69.90
CA THR A 138 -10.95 -17.27 -70.94
C THR A 138 -11.68 -15.94 -70.66
N PHE A 139 -10.83 -14.90 -70.67
CA PHE A 139 -10.90 -13.65 -71.43
C PHE A 139 -11.57 -12.38 -70.86
N LEU A 140 -10.78 -11.31 -70.98
CA LEU A 140 -11.11 -9.87 -71.12
C LEU A 140 -11.62 -9.11 -69.90
N GLY A 141 -10.84 -8.09 -69.50
CA GLY A 141 -11.37 -6.97 -68.72
C GLY A 141 -10.33 -6.25 -67.87
N GLN A 142 -9.72 -5.22 -68.43
CA GLN A 142 -9.06 -4.14 -67.66
C GLN A 142 -10.04 -3.57 -66.61
N THR A 143 -9.55 -3.17 -65.44
CA THR A 143 -9.58 -1.77 -64.97
C THR A 143 -9.23 -1.62 -63.47
N HIS A 144 -8.34 -0.65 -63.24
CA HIS A 144 -8.16 0.23 -62.09
C HIS A 144 -7.99 -0.31 -60.65
N GLN A 145 -6.74 -0.16 -60.21
CA GLN A 145 -6.27 0.02 -58.84
C GLN A 145 -7.10 1.06 -58.07
N LEU A 146 -7.49 0.73 -56.84
CA LEU A 146 -7.67 1.73 -55.78
C LEU A 146 -7.12 1.18 -54.45
N SER A 147 -6.04 1.84 -54.02
CA SER A 147 -5.48 1.78 -52.68
C SER A 147 -6.31 2.62 -51.71
N SER A 148 -6.62 2.08 -50.52
CA SER A 148 -6.74 2.91 -49.31
C SER A 148 -6.81 2.03 -48.05
N LYS A 149 -5.65 1.65 -47.49
CA LYS A 149 -5.57 1.26 -46.08
C LYS A 149 -5.39 2.52 -45.23
N SER A 150 -6.44 2.83 -44.49
CA SER A 150 -6.60 3.92 -43.55
C SER A 150 -5.91 3.59 -42.21
N ARG A 151 -5.14 4.57 -41.69
CA ARG A 151 -5.09 5.14 -40.31
C ARG A 151 -5.25 4.15 -39.13
N ARG A 152 -4.53 4.25 -38.01
CA ARG A 152 -3.69 5.30 -37.40
C ARG A 152 -2.97 4.66 -36.20
N ALA A 153 -1.71 5.04 -36.00
CA ALA A 153 -0.93 4.75 -34.79
C ALA A 153 -1.44 5.61 -33.60
N PHE A 154 -1.59 4.99 -32.42
CA PHE A 154 -1.80 5.71 -31.17
C PHE A 154 -0.46 5.94 -30.46
N LYS A 155 -0.10 7.22 -30.34
CA LYS A 155 1.06 7.75 -29.60
C LYS A 155 0.84 7.60 -28.09
N THR A 156 1.88 7.12 -27.42
CA THR A 156 2.11 7.20 -25.98
C THR A 156 2.21 8.66 -25.52
N ARG A 157 1.50 9.03 -24.46
CA ARG A 157 1.62 10.33 -23.77
C ARG A 157 2.23 10.11 -22.39
N SER A 158 3.48 10.51 -22.23
CA SER A 158 4.15 10.70 -20.94
C SER A 158 3.76 12.06 -20.35
N PRO A 159 3.43 12.18 -19.05
CA PRO A 159 3.19 13.49 -18.44
C PRO A 159 4.51 14.20 -18.12
N LYS A 160 4.62 15.45 -18.59
CA LYS A 160 5.72 16.37 -18.32
C LYS A 160 5.67 16.83 -16.86
N ARG A 161 6.84 16.72 -16.22
CA ARG A 161 7.19 17.24 -14.89
C ARG A 161 7.35 18.77 -14.99
N ALA A 162 6.53 19.54 -14.28
CA ALA A 162 6.67 20.99 -14.19
C ALA A 162 7.81 21.36 -13.23
N SER A 163 8.85 21.98 -13.77
CA SER A 163 9.94 22.62 -13.05
C SER A 163 9.57 24.09 -12.78
N TYR A 164 9.42 24.46 -11.51
CA TYR A 164 9.46 25.87 -11.09
C TYR A 164 10.76 26.12 -10.36
N SER A 165 11.69 26.78 -11.05
CA SER A 165 12.85 27.44 -10.46
C SER A 165 12.53 28.90 -10.18
N SER A 166 13.02 29.36 -9.01
CA SER A 166 13.51 30.72 -8.73
C SER A 166 12.59 31.92 -9.00
N SER A 167 12.15 32.55 -7.91
CA SER A 167 12.01 34.00 -7.90
C SER A 167 12.52 34.57 -6.57
N SER A 168 13.60 35.33 -6.68
CA SER A 168 14.15 36.21 -5.65
C SER A 168 13.27 37.46 -5.51
N ARG A 169 12.93 37.89 -4.29
CA ARG A 169 12.93 39.32 -3.91
C ARG A 169 12.66 39.55 -2.42
N ASN A 170 13.61 40.25 -1.81
CA ASN A 170 13.49 41.25 -0.75
C ASN A 170 13.00 40.83 0.65
N GLN A 171 13.97 40.67 1.57
CA GLN A 171 13.76 40.97 2.99
C GLN A 171 14.36 42.36 3.33
N PRO A 172 13.66 43.20 4.10
CA PRO A 172 14.24 44.44 4.64
C PRO A 172 15.15 44.16 5.84
N ARG A 173 16.29 44.86 5.88
CA ARG A 173 17.23 44.92 7.01
C ARG A 173 16.64 45.74 8.16
N TYR A 174 16.67 45.20 9.38
CA TYR A 174 16.44 45.98 10.60
C TYR A 174 17.68 46.79 10.99
N PRO A 175 17.53 48.04 11.49
CA PRO A 175 18.65 48.81 12.02
C PRO A 175 18.97 48.39 13.47
N ARG A 176 20.27 48.27 13.74
CA ARG A 176 20.85 48.02 15.07
C ARG A 176 20.96 49.37 15.78
N LYS A 177 20.37 49.52 16.98
CA LYS A 177 20.61 50.68 17.85
C LYS A 177 21.64 50.30 18.92
N HIS A 178 22.56 51.24 19.13
CA HIS A 178 23.50 51.31 20.24
C HIS A 178 22.79 51.84 21.49
#